data_AF-A0A5P2VVR5-F1
#
_entry.id   AF-A0A5P2VVR5-F1
#
_cell.length_a   1.000
_cell.length_b   1.000
_cell.length_c   1.000
_cell.angle_alpha   90.00
_cell.angle_beta   90.00
_cell.angle_gamma   90.00
#
_symmetry.space_group_name_H-M   'P 1'
#
loop_
_entity.id
_entity.type
_entity.pdbx_description
1 polymer ?
#
loop_
_entity_poly.entity_id
_entity_poly.type
_entity_poly.pdbx_seq_one_letter_code
_entity_poly.pdbx_strand_id
1 'polypeptide(L)'
;MLLTTNAPDHTGSTSAAELVIARDGGYVYTSNRGDNALVVFSAARRTGLLTEVQRVFCGGVTPWSMCLRSSGRWLFVANEASSTVNLFRVHPRSGRLTDTDPLLEFRG
;
A
#
# COMPACT_ATOMS: atom_id res chain seq x y z
N MET A 1 4.79 -20.82 2.61
CA MET A 1 3.45 -20.23 2.79
C MET A 1 3.27 -19.18 1.71
N LEU A 2 2.20 -19.25 0.92
CA LEU A 2 1.87 -18.23 -0.07
C LEU A 2 1.03 -17.15 0.62
N LEU A 3 1.40 -15.88 0.44
CA LEU A 3 0.61 -14.73 0.90
C LEU A 3 -0.03 -14.08 -0.31
N THR A 4 -1.35 -13.89 -0.26
CA THR A 4 -2.10 -13.24 -1.33
C THR A 4 -2.37 -11.79 -0.96
N THR A 5 -2.26 -10.89 -1.94
CA THR A 5 -2.70 -9.49 -1.80
C THR A 5 -4.14 -9.29 -2.27
N ASN A 6 -4.81 -10.33 -2.78
CA ASN A 6 -6.19 -10.23 -3.24
C ASN A 6 -7.18 -10.21 -2.08
N ALA A 7 -8.27 -9.47 -2.25
CA ALA A 7 -9.49 -9.57 -1.45
C ALA A 7 -9.97 -11.03 -1.32
N PRO A 8 -10.46 -11.47 -0.14
CA PRO A 8 -11.03 -12.81 0.01
C PRO A 8 -12.14 -13.11 -1.00
N ASP A 9 -12.85 -12.07 -1.43
CA ASP A 9 -13.93 -12.05 -2.40
C ASP A 9 -13.50 -11.53 -3.79
N HIS A 10 -12.19 -11.43 -4.06
CA HIS A 10 -11.70 -10.95 -5.35
C HIS A 10 -12.23 -11.83 -6.50
N THR A 11 -12.82 -11.17 -7.48
CA THR A 11 -13.22 -11.79 -8.75
C THR A 11 -12.52 -11.07 -9.89
N GLY A 12 -12.01 -11.83 -10.87
CA GLY A 12 -11.31 -11.27 -12.03
C GLY A 12 -9.81 -11.55 -12.04
N SER A 13 -9.07 -10.68 -12.72
CA SER A 13 -7.63 -10.86 -12.95
C SER A 13 -6.81 -10.40 -11.76
N THR A 14 -5.93 -11.28 -11.30
CA THR A 14 -5.01 -11.00 -10.20
C THR A 14 -3.86 -10.13 -10.70
N SER A 15 -3.63 -8.99 -10.04
CA SER A 15 -2.66 -8.00 -10.51
C SER A 15 -2.03 -7.25 -9.35
N ALA A 16 -1.00 -7.85 -8.74
CA ALA A 16 -0.13 -7.14 -7.82
C ALA A 16 0.72 -6.11 -8.59
N ALA A 17 1.10 -5.02 -7.94
CA ALA A 17 2.00 -4.01 -8.50
C ALA A 17 3.24 -3.86 -7.61
N GLU A 18 3.48 -2.67 -7.08
CA GLU A 18 4.69 -2.35 -6.34
C GLU A 18 4.63 -2.82 -4.87
N LEU A 19 5.81 -3.04 -4.28
CA LEU A 19 5.99 -3.12 -2.83
C LEU A 19 7.08 -2.17 -2.36
N VAL A 20 6.89 -1.65 -1.14
CA VAL A 20 7.88 -0.81 -0.44
C VAL A 20 8.04 -1.32 0.98
N ILE A 21 9.28 -1.35 1.46
CA ILE A 21 9.63 -1.86 2.79
C ILE A 21 9.99 -0.67 3.69
N ALA A 22 9.46 -0.65 4.91
CA ALA A 22 9.85 0.34 5.92
C ALA A 22 11.36 0.24 6.21
N ARG A 23 12.01 1.35 6.54
CA ARG A 23 13.48 1.38 6.74
C ARG A 23 13.99 0.43 7.82
N ASP A 24 13.19 0.19 8.85
CA ASP A 24 13.51 -0.72 9.95
C ASP A 24 13.19 -2.19 9.63
N GLY A 25 12.65 -2.46 8.43
CA GLY A 25 12.21 -3.76 7.97
C GLY A 25 10.95 -4.27 8.69
N GLY A 26 10.29 -3.46 9.53
CA GLY A 26 9.17 -3.89 10.36
C GLY A 26 7.86 -4.05 9.60
N TYR A 27 7.72 -3.37 8.45
CA TYR A 27 6.50 -3.37 7.64
C TYR A 27 6.79 -3.42 6.15
N VAL A 28 5.89 -4.07 5.41
CA VAL A 28 5.86 -4.12 3.95
C VAL A 28 4.51 -3.58 3.48
N TYR A 29 4.55 -2.65 2.55
CA TYR A 29 3.38 -2.06 1.91
C TYR A 29 3.32 -2.57 0.48
N THR A 30 2.18 -3.08 0.05
CA THR A 30 1.98 -3.59 -1.32
C THR A 30 0.72 -3.00 -1.92
N SER A 31 0.75 -2.67 -3.21
CA SER A 31 -0.45 -2.26 -3.96
C SER A 31 -1.04 -3.42 -4.75
N ASN A 32 -2.37 -3.53 -4.77
CA ASN A 32 -3.12 -4.44 -5.60
C ASN A 32 -3.98 -3.65 -6.60
N ARG A 33 -3.71 -3.83 -7.89
CA ARG A 33 -4.44 -3.17 -8.98
C ARG A 33 -5.84 -3.73 -9.16
N GLY A 34 -5.99 -5.05 -9.00
CA GLY A 34 -7.29 -5.72 -9.16
C GLY A 34 -8.32 -5.26 -8.11
N ASP A 35 -7.85 -4.96 -6.90
CA ASP A 35 -8.71 -4.54 -5.78
C ASP A 35 -8.70 -3.03 -5.50
N ASN A 36 -7.91 -2.24 -6.25
CA ASN A 36 -7.65 -0.83 -5.95
C ASN A 36 -7.29 -0.61 -4.47
N ALA A 37 -6.40 -1.45 -3.95
CA ALA A 37 -6.13 -1.55 -2.53
C ALA A 37 -4.65 -1.50 -2.20
N LEU A 38 -4.37 -1.02 -0.99
CA LEU A 38 -3.07 -1.17 -0.32
C LEU A 38 -3.22 -2.27 0.73
N VAL A 39 -2.24 -3.16 0.78
CA VAL A 39 -2.13 -4.22 1.78
C VAL A 39 -0.87 -3.99 2.59
N VAL A 40 -1.00 -3.99 3.91
CA VAL A 40 0.08 -3.75 4.86
C VAL A 40 0.36 -5.05 5.59
N PHE A 41 1.63 -5.46 5.59
CA PHE A 41 2.12 -6.60 6.35
C PHE A 41 3.10 -6.13 7.42
N SER A 42 3.01 -6.70 8.62
CA SER A 42 4.11 -6.65 9.60
C SER A 42 5.11 -7.78 9.30
N ALA A 43 6.41 -7.53 9.46
CA ALA A 43 7.45 -8.52 9.26
C ALA A 43 8.13 -8.89 10.59
N ALA A 44 8.18 -10.19 10.89
CA ALA A 44 8.87 -10.69 12.07
C ALA A 44 10.39 -10.56 11.92
N ARG A 45 11.04 -9.76 12.79
CA ARG A 45 12.47 -9.40 12.69
C ARG A 45 13.43 -10.58 12.51
N ARG A 46 13.15 -11.74 13.12
CA ARG A 46 14.04 -12.91 13.09
C ARG A 46 13.84 -13.79 11.87
N THR A 47 12.61 -13.86 11.33
CA THR A 47 12.24 -14.87 10.34
C THR A 47 11.81 -14.26 9.01
N GLY A 48 11.52 -12.96 8.96
CA GLY A 48 10.93 -12.29 7.80
C GLY A 48 9.49 -12.71 7.52
N LEU A 49 8.87 -13.51 8.40
CA LEU A 49 7.47 -13.93 8.20
C LEU A 49 6.55 -12.70 8.23
N LEU A 50 5.72 -12.61 7.21
CA LEU A 50 4.78 -11.52 7.01
C LEU A 50 3.40 -11.90 7.54
N THR A 51 2.78 -10.99 8.27
CA THR A 51 1.41 -11.09 8.76
C THR A 51 0.63 -9.87 8.27
N GLU A 52 -0.49 -10.07 7.59
CA GLU A 52 -1.36 -8.96 7.16
C GLU A 52 -1.91 -8.23 8.39
N VAL A 53 -1.78 -6.90 8.40
CA VAL A 53 -2.29 -6.04 9.49
C VAL A 53 -3.34 -5.04 9.03
N GLN A 54 -3.44 -4.81 7.72
CA GLN A 54 -4.46 -3.93 7.14
C GLN A 54 -4.60 -4.16 5.64
N ARG A 55 -5.83 -4.02 5.16
CA ARG A 55 -6.15 -3.68 3.77
C ARG A 55 -6.98 -2.39 3.76
N VAL A 56 -6.70 -1.50 2.82
CA VAL A 56 -7.37 -0.19 2.71
C VAL A 56 -7.45 0.24 1.25
N PHE A 57 -8.48 0.99 0.87
CA PHE A 57 -8.61 1.58 -0.45
C PHE A 57 -7.39 2.46 -0.78
N CYS A 58 -6.90 2.42 -2.01
CA CYS A 58 -5.72 3.18 -2.44
C CYS A 58 -6.00 4.66 -2.75
N GLY A 59 -7.26 5.09 -2.62
CA GLY A 59 -7.67 6.48 -2.86
C GLY A 59 -7.93 6.81 -4.34
N GLY A 60 -7.80 5.83 -5.25
CA GLY A 60 -8.01 5.98 -6.69
C GLY A 60 -8.18 4.65 -7.41
N VAL A 61 -7.80 4.59 -8.69
CA VAL A 61 -7.95 3.39 -9.54
C VAL A 61 -6.60 2.98 -10.15
N THR A 62 -6.30 1.69 -10.14
CA THR A 62 -5.05 1.09 -10.63
C THR A 62 -3.80 1.71 -9.96
N PRO A 63 -3.58 1.45 -8.66
CA PRO A 63 -2.35 1.90 -7.98
C PRO A 63 -1.13 1.29 -8.67
N TRP A 64 -0.30 2.14 -9.27
CA TRP A 64 0.83 1.72 -10.10
C TRP A 64 2.14 1.81 -9.36
N SER A 65 2.35 2.91 -8.63
CA SER A 65 3.59 3.14 -7.90
C SER A 65 3.37 3.72 -6.51
N MET A 66 4.29 3.41 -5.61
CA MET A 66 4.29 3.87 -4.23
C MET A 66 5.66 4.38 -3.80
N CYS A 67 5.67 5.46 -3.01
CA CYS A 67 6.90 6.01 -2.44
C CYS A 67 6.74 6.26 -0.94
N LEU A 68 7.51 5.54 -0.12
CA LEU A 68 7.59 5.77 1.32
C LEU A 68 8.64 6.84 1.61
N ARG A 69 8.22 7.96 2.19
CA ARG A 69 9.15 9.03 2.59
C ARG A 69 10.18 8.50 3.58
N SER A 70 11.42 8.99 3.50
CA SER A 70 12.53 8.59 4.38
C SER A 70 12.21 8.63 5.89
N SER A 71 11.36 9.55 6.33
CA SER A 71 10.88 9.64 7.72
C SER A 71 10.00 8.47 8.17
N GLY A 72 9.52 7.63 7.25
CA GLY A 72 8.58 6.53 7.53
C GLY A 72 7.15 6.96 7.85
N ARG A 73 6.84 8.26 7.85
CA ARG A 73 5.54 8.80 8.28
C ARG A 73 4.51 8.99 7.16
N TRP A 74 4.94 8.92 5.91
CA TRP A 74 4.16 9.32 4.74
C TRP A 74 4.39 8.37 3.59
N LEU A 75 3.31 7.87 3.00
CA LEU A 75 3.32 7.01 1.81
C LEU A 75 2.52 7.71 0.70
N PHE A 76 3.18 7.95 -0.43
CA PHE A 76 2.54 8.44 -1.65
C PHE A 76 2.11 7.26 -2.50
N VAL A 77 0.93 7.37 -3.13
CA VAL A 77 0.38 6.33 -3.99
C VAL A 77 -0.10 6.98 -5.28
N ALA A 78 0.51 6.59 -6.41
CA ALA A 78 0.12 7.03 -7.74
C ALA A 78 -0.89 6.05 -8.34
N ASN A 79 -2.08 6.55 -8.64
CA ASN A 79 -3.18 5.81 -9.21
C ASN A 79 -3.29 6.17 -10.70
N GLU A 80 -2.90 5.24 -11.57
CA GLU A 80 -2.68 5.50 -13.00
C GLU A 80 -4.00 5.77 -13.74
N ALA A 81 -4.99 4.87 -13.58
CA ALA A 81 -6.25 4.98 -14.30
C ALA A 81 -7.10 6.19 -13.85
N SER A 82 -6.97 6.61 -12.59
CA SER A 82 -7.65 7.82 -12.08
C SER A 82 -6.84 9.10 -12.25
N SER A 83 -5.59 9.04 -12.70
CA SER A 83 -4.70 10.21 -12.83
C SER A 83 -4.54 11.01 -11.52
N THR A 84 -4.47 10.31 -10.38
CA THR A 84 -4.38 10.94 -9.04
C THR A 84 -3.18 10.44 -8.26
N VAL A 85 -2.67 11.27 -7.35
CA VAL A 85 -1.77 10.83 -6.28
C VAL A 85 -2.41 11.07 -4.93
N ASN A 86 -2.49 10.01 -4.13
CA ASN A 86 -3.02 10.05 -2.76
C ASN A 86 -1.87 9.99 -1.75
N LEU A 87 -2.06 10.69 -0.62
CA LEU A 87 -1.12 10.71 0.49
C LEU A 87 -1.71 9.97 1.69
N PHE A 88 -0.96 9.00 2.20
CA PHE A 88 -1.32 8.25 3.39
C PHE A 88 -0.37 8.58 4.54
N ARG A 89 -0.94 8.81 5.73
CA ARG A 89 -0.19 8.86 6.99
C ARG A 89 0.09 7.45 7.49
N VAL A 90 1.34 7.19 7.86
CA VAL A 90 1.76 5.91 8.45
C VAL A 90 1.77 6.02 9.97
N HIS A 91 1.07 5.10 10.65
CA HIS A 91 1.12 5.00 12.10
C HIS A 91 2.42 4.32 12.55
N PRO A 92 3.26 4.98 13.37
CA PRO A 92 4.66 4.58 13.60
C PRO A 92 4.81 3.25 14.35
N ARG A 93 3.79 2.82 15.13
CA ARG A 93 3.87 1.58 15.93
C ARG A 93 3.13 0.39 15.33
N SER A 94 2.26 0.63 14.35
CA SER A 94 1.43 -0.43 13.78
C SER A 94 1.60 -0.57 12.28
N GLY A 95 2.32 0.34 11.64
CA GLY A 95 2.47 0.42 10.19
C GLY A 95 1.19 0.82 9.46
N ARG A 96 0.05 0.94 10.16
CA ARG A 96 -1.26 1.17 9.54
C ARG A 96 -1.32 2.51 8.80
N LEU A 97 -2.00 2.50 7.67
CA LEU A 97 -2.22 3.64 6.81
C LEU A 97 -3.54 4.32 7.15
N THR A 98 -3.54 5.65 7.14
CA THR A 98 -4.75 6.49 7.16
C THR A 98 -4.67 7.37 5.93
N ASP A 99 -5.67 7.30 5.05
CA ASP A 99 -5.81 8.27 3.96
C ASP A 99 -5.91 9.66 4.57
N THR A 100 -5.24 10.63 3.97
CA THR A 100 -5.35 12.01 4.44
C THR A 100 -6.48 12.78 3.80
N ASP A 101 -7.05 12.27 2.70
CA ASP A 101 -8.00 12.92 1.78
C ASP A 101 -7.42 13.86 0.70
N PRO A 102 -6.26 14.56 0.85
CA PRO A 102 -5.62 15.28 -0.24
C PRO A 102 -5.37 14.41 -1.46
N LEU A 103 -6.14 14.71 -2.51
CA LEU A 103 -5.84 14.35 -3.89
C LEU A 103 -4.86 15.38 -4.45
N LEU A 104 -3.67 14.91 -4.82
CA LEU A 104 -2.76 15.69 -5.66
C LEU A 104 -3.11 15.35 -7.11
N GLU A 105 -3.84 16.25 -7.76
CA GLU A 105 -4.08 16.19 -9.20
C GLU A 105 -2.85 16.74 -9.94
N PHE A 106 -2.29 15.96 -10.85
CA PHE A 106 -1.34 16.48 -11.83
C PHE A 106 -2.15 17.07 -12.99
N ARG A 107 -2.31 18.39 -12.98
CA ARG A 107 -2.81 19.11 -14.15
C ARG A 107 -1.61 19.44 -15.05
N GLY A 108 -1.52 18.74 -16.18
CA GLY A 108 -0.57 19.03 -17.26
C GLY A 108 -0.94 20.29 -18.03
#